data_AF-A0A1F6QLG8-F1
#
_entry.id   AF-A0A1F6QLG8-F1
#
_cell.length_a   1.000
_cell.length_b   1.000
_cell.length_c   1.000
_cell.angle_alpha   90.00
_cell.angle_beta   90.00
_cell.angle_gamma   90.00
#
_symmetry.space_group_name_H-M   'P 1'
#
loop_
_entity.id
_entity.type
_entity.pdbx_description
1 polymer ?
#
loop_
_entity_poly.entity_id
_entity_poly.type
_entity_poly.pdbx_seq_one_letter_code
_entity_poly.pdbx_strand_id
1 'polypeptide(L)'
;MREGIKWSNSKSKYLIASPEKALLDTLYISTRKGKKFSSLPELDLKNLNMKQFKHLKGNIKSKKIKTAIEEYMALIKGLHTHLRFTV
;
A
#
# COMPACT_ATOMS: atom_id res chain seq x y z
N MET A 1 -9.14 14.98 3.26
CA MET A 1 -8.07 15.19 2.26
C MET A 1 -8.03 13.99 1.32
N ARG A 2 -8.24 14.20 0.01
CA ARG A 2 -8.12 13.16 -1.04
C ARG A 2 -6.67 13.07 -1.54
N GLU A 3 -5.71 12.99 -0.60
CA GLU A 3 -4.29 12.90 -0.93
C GLU A 3 -3.95 11.53 -1.52
N GLY A 4 -2.99 11.51 -2.45
CA GLY A 4 -2.63 10.30 -3.17
C GLY A 4 -3.64 9.89 -4.24
N ILE A 5 -4.48 10.82 -4.71
CA ILE A 5 -5.38 10.62 -5.86
C ILE A 5 -4.98 11.64 -6.93
N LYS A 6 -4.83 11.19 -8.18
CA LYS A 6 -4.50 12.03 -9.33
C LYS A 6 -5.53 11.84 -10.45
N TRP A 7 -5.63 12.81 -11.33
CA TRP A 7 -6.40 12.63 -12.57
C TRP A 7 -5.64 11.69 -13.51
N SER A 8 -6.39 10.85 -14.23
CA SER A 8 -5.84 10.03 -15.30
C SER A 8 -5.43 10.88 -16.50
N ASN A 9 -4.35 10.49 -17.16
CA ASN A 9 -3.89 11.11 -18.40
C ASN A 9 -4.59 10.52 -19.65
N SER A 10 -5.62 9.70 -19.47
CA SER A 10 -6.39 9.06 -20.54
C SER A 10 -7.40 10.02 -21.17
N LYS A 11 -7.89 9.66 -22.37
CA LYS A 11 -8.97 10.41 -23.07
C LYS A 11 -10.19 10.64 -22.17
N SER A 12 -10.57 9.64 -21.37
CA SER A 12 -11.59 9.78 -20.33
C SER A 12 -10.94 10.20 -19.03
N LYS A 13 -11.40 11.31 -18.43
CA LYS A 13 -10.91 11.80 -17.15
C LYS A 13 -11.56 11.05 -15.99
N TYR A 14 -10.76 10.37 -15.19
CA TYR A 14 -11.19 9.76 -13.92
C TYR A 14 -10.12 9.96 -12.85
N LEU A 15 -10.53 9.81 -11.59
CA LEU A 15 -9.62 9.86 -10.45
C LEU A 15 -9.01 8.49 -10.23
N ILE A 16 -7.68 8.44 -10.18
CA ILE A 16 -6.91 7.22 -9.91
C ILE A 16 -6.06 7.38 -8.66
N ALA A 17 -6.07 6.37 -7.79
CA ALA A 17 -5.19 6.32 -6.64
C ALA A 17 -3.72 6.16 -7.10
N SER A 18 -2.79 6.81 -6.40
CA SER A 18 -1.37 6.53 -6.55
C SER A 18 -1.07 5.12 -6.04
N PRO A 19 0.03 4.49 -6.49
CA PRO A 19 0.44 3.17 -5.99
C PRO A 19 0.54 3.13 -4.46
N GLU A 20 1.06 4.18 -3.82
CA GLU A 20 1.18 4.29 -2.36
C GLU A 20 -0.18 4.35 -1.68
N LYS A 21 -1.12 5.09 -2.28
CA LYS A 21 -2.49 5.22 -1.76
C LYS A 21 -3.25 3.91 -1.89
N ALA A 22 -3.14 3.25 -3.05
CA ALA A 22 -3.76 1.94 -3.30
C ALA A 22 -3.23 0.88 -2.33
N LEU A 23 -1.91 0.83 -2.12
CA LEU A 23 -1.30 -0.07 -1.13
C LEU A 23 -1.81 0.23 0.29
N LEU A 24 -1.83 1.51 0.68
CA LEU A 24 -2.28 1.91 2.01
C LEU A 24 -3.75 1.53 2.25
N ASP A 25 -4.62 1.75 1.27
CA ASP A 25 -6.04 1.41 1.35
C ASP A 25 -6.26 -0.11 1.43
N THR A 26 -5.47 -0.87 0.67
CA THR A 26 -5.51 -2.34 0.72
C THR A 26 -5.09 -2.84 2.10
N LEU A 27 -3.96 -2.37 2.62
CA LEU A 27 -3.48 -2.74 3.95
C LEU A 27 -4.47 -2.31 5.05
N TYR A 28 -5.09 -1.13 4.91
CA TYR A 28 -6.14 -0.68 5.81
C TYR A 28 -7.30 -1.70 5.85
N ILE A 29 -7.77 -2.15 4.69
CA ILE A 29 -8.83 -3.17 4.60
C ILE A 29 -8.37 -4.49 5.22
N SER A 30 -7.14 -4.93 4.96
CA SER A 30 -6.55 -6.15 5.54
C SER A 30 -6.55 -6.12 7.07
N THR A 31 -6.18 -4.98 7.66
CA THR A 31 -6.18 -4.82 9.12
C THR A 31 -7.57 -4.86 9.75
N ARG A 32 -8.61 -4.47 8.99
CA ARG A 32 -9.99 -4.38 9.48
C ARG A 32 -10.84 -5.62 9.19
N LYS A 33 -10.55 -6.35 8.11
CA LYS A 33 -11.38 -7.47 7.62
C LYS A 33 -10.64 -8.82 7.72
N GLY A 34 -10.09 -9.12 8.90
CA GLY A 34 -9.58 -10.47 9.20
C GLY A 34 -8.40 -10.92 8.33
N LYS A 35 -7.45 -10.02 8.04
CA LYS A 35 -6.24 -10.31 7.25
C LYS A 35 -6.50 -10.69 5.78
N LYS A 36 -7.69 -10.37 5.22
CA LYS A 36 -7.93 -10.48 3.77
C LYS A 36 -6.89 -9.64 3.01
N PHE A 37 -6.47 -10.11 1.82
CA PHE A 37 -5.37 -9.50 1.04
C PHE A 37 -3.99 -9.59 1.71
N SER A 38 -3.71 -10.72 2.37
CA SER A 38 -2.37 -11.02 2.91
C SER A 38 -1.28 -11.18 1.84
N SER A 39 -1.68 -11.51 0.61
CA SER A 39 -0.84 -11.55 -0.59
C SER A 39 -1.44 -10.64 -1.65
N LEU A 40 -0.59 -9.86 -2.31
CA LEU A 40 -0.96 -8.89 -3.35
C LEU A 40 0.01 -9.00 -4.52
N PRO A 41 0.03 -10.15 -5.24
CA PRO A 41 0.95 -10.37 -6.35
C PRO A 41 0.71 -9.39 -7.51
N GLU A 42 -0.49 -8.80 -7.60
CA GLU A 42 -0.82 -7.82 -8.64
C GLU A 42 -0.26 -6.42 -8.37
N LEU A 43 0.21 -6.13 -7.15
CA LEU A 43 0.83 -4.85 -6.82
C LEU A 43 2.30 -4.84 -7.22
N ASP A 44 2.66 -3.99 -8.18
CA ASP A 44 4.06 -3.68 -8.45
C ASP A 44 4.62 -2.77 -7.34
N LEU A 45 5.36 -3.39 -6.41
CA LEU A 45 5.98 -2.69 -5.28
C LEU A 45 7.35 -2.07 -5.64
N LYS A 46 7.89 -2.32 -6.84
CA LYS A 46 9.27 -1.92 -7.19
C LYS A 46 9.45 -0.40 -7.25
N ASN A 47 8.41 0.31 -7.68
CA ASN A 47 8.45 1.76 -7.93
C ASN A 47 7.73 2.60 -6.87
N LEU A 48 7.53 2.05 -5.66
CA LEU A 48 6.84 2.77 -4.60
C LEU A 48 7.68 3.92 -4.02
N ASN A 49 7.10 5.11 -3.99
CA ASN A 49 7.68 6.24 -3.27
C ASN A 49 7.40 6.11 -1.77
N MET A 50 8.36 5.52 -1.05
CA MET A 50 8.24 5.30 0.39
C MET A 50 8.07 6.58 1.21
N LYS A 51 8.54 7.74 0.73
CA LYS A 51 8.34 9.03 1.41
C LYS A 51 6.87 9.43 1.35
N GLN A 52 6.26 9.32 0.15
CA GLN A 52 4.84 9.59 -0.04
C GLN A 52 3.97 8.60 0.72
N PHE A 53 4.31 7.32 0.73
CA PHE A 53 3.60 6.31 1.54
C PHE A 53 3.60 6.66 3.03
N LYS A 54 4.75 7.01 3.59
CA LYS A 54 4.86 7.42 5.01
C LYS A 54 4.02 8.65 5.31
N HIS A 55 4.01 9.63 4.41
CA HIS A 55 3.18 10.83 4.53
C HIS A 55 1.69 10.47 4.58
N LEU A 56 1.20 9.68 3.60
CA LEU A 56 -0.20 9.24 3.56
C LEU A 56 -0.60 8.41 4.79
N LYS A 57 0.28 7.52 5.26
CA LYS A 57 0.08 6.76 6.50
C LYS A 57 -0.05 7.68 7.72
N GLY A 58 0.69 8.80 7.74
CA GLY A 58 0.64 9.83 8.78
C GLY A 58 -0.78 10.33 9.05
N ASN A 59 -1.60 10.42 8.00
CA ASN A 59 -2.99 10.89 8.06
C ASN A 59 -3.96 9.90 8.72
N ILE A 60 -3.57 8.64 8.97
CA ILE A 60 -4.41 7.67 9.68
C ILE A 60 -4.48 8.03 11.17
N LYS A 61 -5.68 8.26 11.70
CA LYS A 61 -5.84 8.64 13.13
C LYS A 61 -5.44 7.52 14.10
N SER A 62 -5.75 6.25 13.77
CA SER A 62 -5.54 5.13 14.68
C SER A 62 -4.08 4.66 14.71
N LYS A 63 -3.45 4.71 15.89
CA LYS A 63 -2.10 4.18 16.13
C LYS A 63 -2.02 2.66 15.91
N LYS A 64 -3.04 1.91 16.35
CA LYS A 64 -3.13 0.44 16.15
C LYS A 64 -3.08 0.06 14.66
N ILE A 65 -3.81 0.79 13.83
CA ILE A 65 -3.82 0.57 12.38
C ILE A 65 -2.46 0.92 11.77
N LYS A 66 -1.84 2.03 12.20
CA LYS A 66 -0.49 2.41 11.75
C LYS A 66 0.54 1.31 12.05
N THR A 67 0.53 0.75 13.27
CA THR A 67 1.43 -0.35 13.66
C THR A 67 1.17 -1.62 12.86
N ALA A 68 -0.09 -2.03 12.70
CA ALA A 68 -0.41 -3.20 11.92
C ALA A 68 0.03 -3.05 10.44
N ILE A 69 -0.14 -1.88 9.84
CA ILE A 69 0.36 -1.58 8.48
C ILE A 69 1.89 -1.73 8.41
N GLU A 70 2.63 -1.35 9.45
CA GLU A 70 4.09 -1.54 9.50
C GLU A 70 4.47 -3.02 9.57
N GLU A 71 3.75 -3.81 10.38
CA GLU A 71 3.95 -5.27 10.46
C GLU A 71 3.69 -5.95 9.10
N TYR A 72 2.62 -5.58 8.40
CA TYR A 72 2.35 -6.08 7.05
C TYR A 72 3.43 -5.68 6.05
N MET A 73 3.91 -4.43 6.12
CA MET A 73 5.00 -3.97 5.25
C MET A 73 6.30 -4.73 5.52
N ALA A 74 6.59 -5.07 6.78
CA ALA A 74 7.73 -5.91 7.13
C ALA A 74 7.58 -7.33 6.57
N LEU A 75 6.39 -7.93 6.67
CA LEU A 75 6.09 -9.24 6.10
C LEU A 75 6.25 -9.26 4.57
N ILE A 76 5.71 -8.26 3.87
CA ILE A 76 5.80 -8.14 2.41
C ILE A 76 7.27 -7.99 1.97
N LYS A 77 8.08 -7.21 2.69
CA LYS A 77 9.52 -7.10 2.43
C LYS A 77 10.28 -8.40 2.72
N GLY A 78 9.92 -9.09 3.81
CA GLY A 78 10.47 -10.40 4.17
C GLY A 78 10.21 -11.47 3.12
N LEU A 79 9.00 -11.49 2.55
CA LEU A 79 8.63 -12.33 1.42
C LEU A 79 9.49 -12.05 0.18
N HIS A 80 9.79 -10.77 -0.09
CA HIS A 80 10.64 -10.39 -1.21
C HIS A 80 12.12 -10.76 -1.04
N THR A 81 12.63 -10.84 0.19
CA THR A 81 13.99 -11.36 0.48
C THR A 81 14.09 -12.87 0.25
N HIS A 82 13.02 -13.64 0.49
CA HIS A 82 13.01 -15.08 0.18
C HIS A 82 12.79 -15.37 -1.31
N LEU A 83 12.05 -14.53 -2.03
CA LEU A 83 11.85 -14.66 -3.48
C LEU A 83 13.08 -14.23 -4.34
N ARG A 84 14.16 -13.75 -3.72
CA ARG A 84 15.45 -13.51 -4.40
C ARG A 84 16.42 -14.71 -4.35
N PHE A 85 16.00 -15.83 -3.77
CA PHE A 85 16.76 -17.08 -3.72
C PHE A 85 15.93 -18.26 -4.23
N THR A 86 15.40 -18.18 -5.45
CA THR A 86 15.05 -19.40 -6.20
C THR A 86 15.12 -19.08 -7.69
N VAL A 87 16.24 -19.49 -8.29
CA VAL A 87 16.56 -19.71 -9.72
C VAL A 87 16.40 -18.51 -10.66
#